data_AF-A0A5B9PHE9-F1
#
_entry.id   AF-A0A5B9PHE9-F1
#
_cell.length_a   1.000
_cell.length_b   1.000
_cell.length_c   1.000
_cell.angle_alpha   90.00
_cell.angle_beta   90.00
_cell.angle_gamma   90.00
#
_symmetry.space_group_name_H-M   'P 1'
#
loop_
_entity.id
_entity.type
_entity.pdbx_description
1 polymer ?
#
loop_
_entity_poly.entity_id
_entity_poly.type
_entity_poly.pdbx_seq_one_letter_code
_entity_poly.pdbx_strand_id
1 'polypeptide(L)'
;MLVRPAFVAILLYSLLVVEANAQSNETLLDCFGLKKITREQIEKAIGMTDGIPSSGIEKQQIKERVAAIPGVEEVTVSPVQYPGTTVVFIGIRESGQPAREFRDAPTGDVQLEDDLQNRYNEIMEQLLPAIKSGKAREDGSAGHSISEYEPMKEKQLELLPIADEKFDHLADVIRNSSNKDSRAAAASIVAYAKDKKAVIEILKSACDDPNSLVRNNGVRALSVIAKYADDNPKLDLVIDHSPFLKLLNSVVWTDRNKGAAVVDALTRNRSEQLMSQLRESHLSDLLEMARWSSGGHALFSIRILARLADETEEAISKRSRECKTHEDRLKWVDELEGKLSREPG
;
A
#
# COMPACT_ATOMS: atom_id res chain seq x y z
N MET A 1 0.30 39.55 18.26
CA MET A 1 0.17 38.80 16.99
C MET A 1 1.00 37.52 17.16
N LEU A 2 0.36 36.46 17.68
CA LEU A 2 1.02 35.23 18.14
C LEU A 2 1.22 34.29 16.94
N VAL A 3 2.49 34.01 16.64
CA VAL A 3 2.91 33.01 15.67
C VAL A 3 2.56 31.63 16.23
N ARG A 4 1.66 30.90 15.56
CA ARG A 4 1.38 29.49 15.88
C ARG A 4 2.58 28.64 15.40
N PRO A 5 3.09 27.70 16.21
CA PRO A 5 4.09 26.75 15.74
C PRO A 5 3.43 25.78 14.76
N ALA A 6 3.96 25.70 13.55
CA ALA A 6 3.63 24.63 12.62
C ALA A 6 4.21 23.33 13.19
N PHE A 7 3.35 22.45 13.69
CA PHE A 7 3.73 21.09 14.06
C PHE A 7 4.03 20.32 12.76
N VAL A 8 5.30 20.26 12.39
CA VAL A 8 5.79 19.30 11.38
C VAL A 8 5.78 17.93 12.04
N ALA A 9 4.73 17.15 11.81
CA ALA A 9 4.66 15.76 12.23
C ALA A 9 5.59 14.91 11.33
N ILE A 10 6.86 14.82 11.70
CA ILE A 10 7.84 13.90 11.12
C ILE A 10 7.40 12.48 11.48
N LEU A 11 6.76 11.79 10.54
CA LEU A 11 6.38 10.40 10.68
C LEU A 11 7.61 9.51 10.42
N LEU A 12 8.25 9.10 11.51
CA LEU A 12 9.29 8.08 11.53
C LEU A 12 8.78 6.77 10.92
N TYR A 13 9.13 6.46 9.67
CA TYR A 13 9.23 5.07 9.25
C TYR A 13 10.51 4.50 9.86
N SER A 14 10.39 3.86 11.01
CA SER A 14 11.47 3.11 11.65
C SER A 14 11.76 1.85 10.83
N LEU A 15 12.73 1.94 9.92
CA LEU A 15 13.51 0.79 9.50
C LEU A 15 14.56 0.56 10.58
N LEU A 16 14.43 -0.55 11.31
CA LEU A 16 15.47 -1.02 12.22
C LEU A 16 16.71 -1.35 11.40
N VAL A 17 17.82 -0.70 11.72
CA VAL A 17 19.15 -1.11 11.27
C VAL A 17 19.51 -2.36 12.04
N VAL A 18 19.58 -3.50 11.36
CA VAL A 18 20.23 -4.71 11.89
C VAL A 18 21.64 -4.72 11.31
N GLU A 19 22.64 -4.76 12.18
CA GLU A 19 24.04 -4.94 11.79
C GLU A 19 24.19 -6.22 10.98
N ALA A 20 24.83 -6.10 9.81
CA ALA A 20 25.06 -7.20 8.88
C ALA A 20 26.07 -8.20 9.45
N ASN A 21 25.60 -9.14 10.27
CA ASN A 21 26.25 -10.43 10.44
C ASN A 21 25.64 -11.40 9.43
N ALA A 22 26.51 -12.20 8.77
CA ALA A 22 26.18 -13.15 7.70
C ALA A 22 24.82 -13.85 7.92
N GLN A 23 23.78 -13.30 7.28
CA GLN A 23 22.39 -13.58 7.65
C GLN A 23 21.82 -14.64 6.71
N SER A 24 21.33 -15.73 7.29
CA SER A 24 20.33 -16.57 6.61
C SER A 24 19.20 -15.66 6.12
N ASN A 25 18.91 -15.65 4.83
CA ASN A 25 17.73 -14.97 4.29
C ASN A 25 16.50 -15.69 4.87
N GLU A 26 15.92 -15.16 5.94
CA GLU A 26 14.68 -15.67 6.50
C GLU A 26 13.57 -15.42 5.49
N THR A 27 12.67 -16.39 5.29
CA THR A 27 11.48 -16.16 4.48
C THR A 27 10.23 -16.38 5.30
N LEU A 28 9.41 -15.34 5.39
CA LEU A 28 8.15 -15.31 6.13
C LEU A 28 6.97 -15.46 5.17
N LEU A 29 5.86 -15.96 5.69
CA LEU A 29 4.62 -16.16 4.95
C LEU A 29 3.50 -15.33 5.59
N ASP A 30 2.85 -14.51 4.76
CA ASP A 30 1.62 -13.80 5.11
C ASP A 30 0.50 -14.20 4.13
N CYS A 31 -0.48 -14.97 4.61
CA CYS A 31 -1.66 -15.36 3.85
C CYS A 31 -2.82 -14.40 4.15
N PHE A 32 -3.63 -14.07 3.15
CA PHE A 32 -4.77 -13.17 3.33
C PHE A 32 -5.95 -13.50 2.42
N GLY A 33 -7.15 -13.09 2.85
CA GLY A 33 -8.41 -13.46 2.19
C GLY A 33 -8.95 -14.82 2.65
N LEU A 34 -8.48 -15.32 3.79
CA LEU A 34 -8.87 -16.63 4.33
C LEU A 34 -10.22 -16.53 5.04
N LYS A 35 -11.14 -17.46 4.74
CA LYS A 35 -12.43 -17.58 5.43
C LYS A 35 -12.67 -19.02 5.92
N LYS A 36 -12.54 -20.00 5.04
CA LYS A 36 -12.66 -21.44 5.34
C LYS A 36 -11.32 -22.16 5.20
N ILE A 37 -10.50 -21.72 4.26
CA ILE A 37 -9.16 -22.26 4.05
C ILE A 37 -8.26 -21.74 5.16
N THR A 38 -7.53 -22.65 5.80
CA THR A 38 -6.63 -22.29 6.90
C THR A 38 -5.22 -22.04 6.39
N ARG A 39 -4.44 -21.29 7.19
CA ARG A 39 -3.03 -21.04 6.94
C ARG A 39 -2.24 -22.36 6.83
N GLU A 40 -2.54 -23.32 7.68
CA GLU A 40 -1.88 -24.63 7.72
C GLU A 40 -2.12 -25.43 6.43
N GLN A 41 -3.31 -25.32 5.82
CA GLN A 41 -3.57 -25.94 4.52
C GLN A 41 -2.68 -25.36 3.42
N ILE A 42 -2.47 -24.04 3.44
CA ILE A 42 -1.59 -23.34 2.49
C ILE A 42 -0.15 -23.76 2.71
N GLU A 43 0.35 -23.69 3.94
CA GLU A 43 1.71 -24.07 4.33
C GLU A 43 2.00 -25.52 3.93
N LYS A 44 1.06 -26.45 4.19
CA LYS A 44 1.16 -27.83 3.76
C LYS A 44 1.22 -27.96 2.23
N ALA A 45 0.40 -27.22 1.50
CA ALA A 45 0.38 -27.28 0.03
C ALA A 45 1.71 -26.83 -0.59
N ILE A 46 2.36 -25.82 -0.03
CA ILE A 46 3.64 -25.31 -0.55
C ILE A 46 4.86 -26.03 0.02
N GLY A 47 4.67 -26.98 0.94
CA GLY A 47 5.73 -27.81 1.51
C GLY A 47 6.49 -27.13 2.66
N MET A 48 5.85 -26.21 3.39
CA MET A 48 6.44 -25.42 4.46
C MET A 48 6.43 -26.10 5.84
N THR A 49 6.63 -27.42 5.92
CA THR A 49 6.71 -28.08 7.24
C THR A 49 8.00 -27.75 8.00
N ASP A 50 9.07 -27.29 7.34
CA ASP A 50 10.38 -27.00 7.95
C ASP A 50 11.11 -25.79 7.30
N GLY A 51 10.46 -24.63 7.26
CA GLY A 51 11.04 -23.38 6.75
C GLY A 51 11.09 -23.29 5.22
N ILE A 52 11.07 -22.06 4.71
CA ILE A 52 11.22 -21.79 3.28
C ILE A 52 12.73 -21.70 2.96
N PRO A 53 13.26 -22.52 2.04
CA PRO A 53 14.57 -22.27 1.46
C PRO A 53 14.52 -20.92 0.72
N SER A 54 15.37 -19.99 1.12
CA SER A 54 15.50 -18.66 0.53
C SER A 54 16.00 -18.65 -0.92
N SER A 55 16.26 -19.82 -1.49
CA SER A 55 16.61 -20.01 -2.90
C SER A 55 15.71 -21.09 -3.50
N GLY A 56 15.10 -20.80 -4.64
CA GLY A 56 14.44 -21.81 -5.47
C GLY A 56 12.91 -21.95 -5.36
N ILE A 57 12.20 -21.13 -4.58
CA ILE A 57 10.73 -21.14 -4.65
C ILE A 57 10.25 -20.23 -5.79
N GLU A 58 9.85 -20.85 -6.90
CA GLU A 58 9.26 -20.15 -8.02
C GLU A 58 7.84 -19.70 -7.68
N LYS A 59 7.56 -18.39 -7.83
CA LYS A 59 6.24 -17.77 -7.65
C LYS A 59 5.12 -18.58 -8.30
N GLN A 60 5.38 -19.11 -9.49
CA GLN A 60 4.43 -19.89 -10.26
C GLN A 60 4.10 -21.23 -9.60
N GLN A 61 5.10 -21.92 -9.03
CA GLN A 61 4.88 -23.19 -8.32
C GLN A 61 4.07 -23.00 -7.03
N ILE A 62 4.33 -21.93 -6.25
CA ILE A 62 3.49 -21.57 -5.10
C ILE A 62 2.04 -21.41 -5.57
N LYS A 63 1.85 -20.60 -6.62
CA LYS A 63 0.52 -20.29 -7.16
C LYS A 63 -0.21 -21.57 -7.57
N GLU A 64 0.43 -22.47 -8.30
CA GLU A 64 -0.15 -23.74 -8.75
C GLU A 64 -0.53 -24.66 -7.58
N ARG A 65 0.36 -24.80 -6.59
CA ARG A 65 0.11 -25.66 -5.42
C ARG A 65 -1.04 -25.14 -4.56
N VAL A 66 -1.10 -23.83 -4.33
CA VAL A 66 -2.20 -23.22 -3.58
C VAL A 66 -3.50 -23.27 -4.36
N ALA A 67 -3.47 -23.05 -5.68
CA ALA A 67 -4.66 -23.17 -6.54
C ALA A 67 -5.25 -24.60 -6.56
N ALA A 68 -4.44 -25.62 -6.26
CA ALA A 68 -4.90 -27.01 -6.16
C ALA A 68 -5.65 -27.33 -4.86
N ILE A 69 -5.67 -26.42 -3.87
CA ILE A 69 -6.44 -26.61 -2.64
C ILE A 69 -7.94 -26.50 -2.97
N PRO A 70 -8.78 -27.50 -2.62
CA PRO A 70 -10.22 -27.43 -2.85
C PRO A 70 -10.84 -26.19 -2.20
N GLY A 71 -11.59 -25.43 -2.99
CA GLY A 71 -12.22 -24.18 -2.56
C GLY A 71 -11.39 -22.93 -2.85
N VAL A 72 -10.17 -23.02 -3.37
CA VAL A 72 -9.45 -21.86 -3.92
C VAL A 72 -9.98 -21.58 -5.32
N GLU A 73 -10.39 -20.33 -5.57
CA GLU A 73 -10.85 -19.86 -6.87
C GLU A 73 -9.83 -18.94 -7.54
N GLU A 74 -9.16 -18.08 -6.75
CA GLU A 74 -8.07 -17.24 -7.23
C GLU A 74 -6.93 -17.21 -6.21
N VAL A 75 -5.70 -17.13 -6.71
CA VAL A 75 -4.50 -16.96 -5.89
C VAL A 75 -3.54 -15.97 -6.53
N THR A 76 -2.97 -15.09 -5.71
CA THR A 76 -1.82 -14.27 -6.08
C THR A 76 -0.67 -14.50 -5.11
N VAL A 77 0.55 -14.31 -5.62
CA VAL A 77 1.78 -14.52 -4.87
C VAL A 77 2.70 -13.32 -5.13
N SER A 78 3.11 -12.65 -4.06
CA SER A 78 3.92 -11.43 -4.12
C SER A 78 5.08 -11.51 -3.14
N PRO A 79 6.29 -11.91 -3.59
CA PRO A 79 7.48 -11.84 -2.76
C PRO A 79 7.93 -10.37 -2.62
N VAL A 80 8.19 -9.96 -1.38
CA VAL A 80 8.68 -8.62 -1.02
C VAL A 80 9.99 -8.77 -0.26
N GLN A 81 11.04 -8.16 -0.77
CA GLN A 81 12.38 -8.24 -0.18
C GLN A 81 12.61 -7.11 0.80
N TYR A 82 13.16 -7.46 1.96
CA TYR A 82 13.70 -6.57 2.97
C TYR A 82 15.18 -6.91 3.21
N PRO A 83 15.96 -6.01 3.84
CA PRO A 83 17.28 -6.37 4.32
C PRO A 83 17.20 -7.62 5.23
N GLY A 84 17.80 -8.73 4.81
CA GLY A 84 17.89 -9.98 5.59
C GLY A 84 16.64 -10.89 5.57
N THR A 85 15.52 -10.45 5.00
CA THR A 85 14.24 -11.19 5.04
C THR A 85 13.47 -11.05 3.73
N THR A 86 12.79 -12.10 3.29
CA THR A 86 11.76 -12.02 2.25
C THR A 86 10.40 -12.35 2.86
N VAL A 87 9.38 -11.54 2.60
CA VAL A 87 8.00 -11.89 2.98
C VAL A 87 7.26 -12.29 1.71
N VAL A 88 6.70 -13.50 1.69
CA VAL A 88 5.84 -13.97 0.60
C VAL A 88 4.40 -13.74 0.99
N PHE A 89 3.75 -12.80 0.29
CA PHE A 89 2.33 -12.52 0.47
C PHE A 89 1.52 -13.42 -0.45
N ILE A 90 0.60 -14.22 0.10
CA ILE A 90 -0.32 -15.08 -0.64
C ILE A 90 -1.75 -14.60 -0.44
N GLY A 91 -2.32 -14.02 -1.49
CA GLY A 91 -3.73 -13.60 -1.48
C GLY A 91 -4.61 -14.66 -2.09
N ILE A 92 -5.72 -14.97 -1.44
CA ILE A 92 -6.65 -16.03 -1.84
C ILE A 92 -8.06 -15.46 -1.98
N ARG A 93 -8.75 -15.87 -3.04
CA ARG A 93 -10.21 -15.83 -3.13
C ARG A 93 -10.73 -17.26 -3.01
N GLU A 94 -11.59 -17.49 -2.04
CA GLU A 94 -12.30 -18.77 -1.89
C GLU A 94 -13.55 -18.83 -2.76
N SER A 95 -14.00 -20.04 -3.09
CA SER A 95 -15.20 -20.28 -3.87
C SER A 95 -16.44 -19.61 -3.24
N GLY A 96 -17.17 -18.88 -4.07
CA GLY A 96 -18.39 -18.17 -3.66
C GLY A 96 -18.15 -16.80 -3.03
N GLN A 97 -16.89 -16.37 -2.91
CA GLN A 97 -16.55 -14.97 -2.65
C GLN A 97 -16.74 -14.13 -3.92
N PRO A 98 -17.21 -12.88 -3.81
CA PRO A 98 -17.28 -12.00 -4.96
C PRO A 98 -15.87 -11.73 -5.51
N ALA A 99 -15.74 -11.81 -6.84
CA ALA A 99 -14.55 -11.32 -7.53
C ALA A 99 -14.60 -9.79 -7.60
N ARG A 100 -13.45 -9.12 -7.41
CA ARG A 100 -13.36 -7.71 -7.75
C ARG A 100 -13.28 -7.57 -9.26
N GLU A 101 -14.26 -6.87 -9.82
CA GLU A 101 -14.22 -6.44 -11.21
C GLU A 101 -13.46 -5.11 -11.32
N PHE A 102 -12.51 -5.07 -12.24
CA PHE A 102 -11.83 -3.86 -12.67
C PHE A 102 -12.43 -3.41 -14.01
N ARG A 103 -12.16 -2.17 -14.43
CA ARG A 103 -12.59 -1.72 -15.75
C ARG A 103 -11.94 -2.58 -16.84
N ASP A 104 -12.56 -2.62 -18.01
CA ASP A 104 -11.96 -3.27 -19.17
C ASP A 104 -10.60 -2.68 -19.54
N ALA A 105 -9.71 -3.53 -20.04
CA ALA A 105 -8.42 -3.08 -20.54
C ALA A 105 -8.63 -2.09 -21.68
N PRO A 106 -8.12 -0.85 -21.57
CA PRO A 106 -8.23 0.11 -22.66
C PRO A 106 -7.48 -0.41 -23.89
N THR A 107 -8.00 -0.08 -25.07
CA THR A 107 -7.52 -0.60 -26.36
C THR A 107 -6.98 0.50 -27.28
N GLY A 108 -6.83 1.73 -26.77
CA GLY A 108 -6.34 2.86 -27.54
C GLY A 108 -4.86 2.75 -27.89
N ASP A 109 -4.44 3.56 -28.86
CA ASP A 109 -3.10 3.61 -29.42
C ASP A 109 -2.22 4.72 -28.82
N VAL A 110 -2.77 5.56 -27.94
CA VAL A 110 -2.04 6.61 -27.21
C VAL A 110 -0.82 5.98 -26.51
N GLN A 111 0.37 6.52 -26.78
CA GLN A 111 1.63 6.07 -26.17
C GLN A 111 2.18 7.16 -25.26
N LEU A 112 2.87 6.74 -24.20
CA LEU A 112 3.73 7.62 -23.42
C LEU A 112 5.04 7.81 -24.20
N GLU A 113 5.59 9.03 -24.24
CA GLU A 113 6.89 9.25 -24.88
C GLU A 113 8.01 8.44 -24.21
N ASP A 114 8.93 7.89 -25.00
CA ASP A 114 10.01 7.02 -24.49
C ASP A 114 10.87 7.70 -23.41
N ASP A 115 11.11 9.01 -23.53
CA ASP A 115 11.83 9.79 -22.51
C ASP A 115 11.12 9.75 -21.14
N LEU A 116 9.79 9.88 -21.11
CA LEU A 116 9.02 9.80 -19.87
C LEU A 116 9.01 8.39 -19.29
N GLN A 117 8.93 7.37 -20.15
CA GLN A 117 9.05 5.98 -19.73
C GLN A 117 10.42 5.68 -19.12
N ASN A 118 11.49 6.18 -19.74
CA ASN A 118 12.85 6.00 -19.25
C ASN A 118 13.07 6.72 -17.91
N ARG A 119 12.59 7.96 -17.75
CA ARG A 119 12.65 8.69 -16.47
C ARG A 119 11.96 7.93 -15.34
N TYR A 120 10.78 7.36 -15.61
CA TYR A 120 10.10 6.51 -14.64
C TYR A 120 10.97 5.30 -14.25
N ASN A 121 11.53 4.59 -15.24
CA ASN A 121 12.38 3.42 -14.99
C ASN A 121 13.63 3.78 -14.17
N GLU A 122 14.30 4.88 -14.51
CA GLU A 122 15.48 5.36 -13.79
C GLU A 122 15.18 5.69 -12.32
N ILE A 123 14.01 6.26 -12.01
CA ILE A 123 13.55 6.47 -10.62
C ILE A 123 13.36 5.13 -9.91
N MET A 124 12.72 4.16 -10.59
CA MET A 124 12.46 2.83 -10.02
C MET A 124 13.76 2.05 -9.75
N GLU A 125 14.79 2.22 -10.57
CA GLU A 125 16.12 1.62 -10.36
C GLU A 125 16.81 2.12 -9.08
N GLN A 126 16.51 3.35 -8.63
CA GLN A 126 17.09 3.91 -7.40
C GLN A 126 16.43 3.40 -6.11
N LEU A 127 15.28 2.71 -6.19
CA LEU A 127 14.53 2.26 -5.01
C LEU A 127 15.33 1.25 -4.17
N LEU A 128 15.93 0.24 -4.79
CA LEU A 128 16.69 -0.77 -4.06
C LEU A 128 17.96 -0.19 -3.41
N PRO A 129 18.77 0.64 -4.09
CA PRO A 129 19.84 1.41 -3.45
C PRO A 129 19.38 2.27 -2.26
N ALA A 130 18.24 2.96 -2.37
CA ALA A 130 17.68 3.76 -1.27
C ALA A 130 17.33 2.88 -0.06
N ILE A 131 16.74 1.70 -0.28
CA ILE A 131 16.44 0.72 0.79
C ILE A 131 17.71 0.20 1.43
N LYS A 132 18.69 -0.24 0.63
CA LYS A 132 19.96 -0.79 1.14
C LYS A 132 20.78 0.23 1.94
N SER A 133 20.66 1.51 1.61
CA SER A 133 21.32 2.61 2.33
C SER A 133 20.52 3.13 3.53
N GLY A 134 19.35 2.55 3.84
CA GLY A 134 18.49 3.01 4.93
C GLY A 134 17.79 4.35 4.68
N LYS A 135 17.81 4.85 3.44
CA LYS A 135 17.26 6.14 3.00
C LYS A 135 15.99 5.99 2.15
N ALA A 136 15.20 4.94 2.38
CA ALA A 136 13.96 4.69 1.64
C ALA A 136 12.78 5.60 2.03
N ARG A 137 13.00 6.57 2.91
CA ARG A 137 11.97 7.53 3.31
C ARG A 137 11.72 8.55 2.21
N GLU A 138 10.51 9.09 2.23
CA GLU A 138 10.07 10.11 1.29
C GLU A 138 9.30 11.20 2.05
N ASP A 139 9.49 12.44 1.60
CA ASP A 139 8.67 13.58 1.97
C ASP A 139 7.46 13.67 1.03
N GLY A 140 6.29 13.81 1.64
CA GLY A 140 4.99 13.98 0.97
C GLY A 140 4.38 15.37 1.16
N SER A 141 5.11 16.29 1.80
CA SER A 141 4.60 17.59 2.29
C SER A 141 4.06 18.52 1.19
N ALA A 142 4.36 18.25 -0.08
CA ALA A 142 3.88 18.98 -1.25
C ALA A 142 2.82 18.20 -2.07
N GLY A 143 2.21 17.16 -1.49
CA GLY A 143 1.18 16.35 -2.15
C GLY A 143 1.72 15.45 -3.27
N HIS A 144 3.01 15.16 -3.26
CA HIS A 144 3.69 14.20 -4.12
C HIS A 144 4.94 13.70 -3.40
N SER A 145 5.50 12.57 -3.86
CA SER A 145 6.58 11.86 -3.16
C SER A 145 7.95 12.36 -3.59
N ILE A 146 8.79 12.75 -2.63
CA ILE A 146 10.20 13.15 -2.85
C ILE A 146 11.10 12.35 -1.91
N SER A 147 12.04 11.59 -2.44
CA SER A 147 12.94 10.72 -1.67
C SER A 147 13.92 11.50 -0.79
N GLU A 148 14.30 10.91 0.36
CA GLU A 148 15.48 11.32 1.15
C GLU A 148 16.80 10.77 0.57
N TYR A 149 16.74 9.92 -0.46
CA TYR A 149 17.92 9.43 -1.17
C TYR A 149 18.21 10.32 -2.39
N GLU A 150 19.25 11.15 -2.28
CA GLU A 150 19.62 12.18 -3.27
C GLU A 150 19.58 11.73 -4.75
N PRO A 151 20.14 10.58 -5.17
CA PRO A 151 20.06 10.15 -6.56
C PRO A 151 18.63 9.91 -7.07
N MET A 152 17.72 9.46 -6.21
CA MET A 152 16.30 9.29 -6.56
C MET A 152 15.57 10.63 -6.54
N LYS A 153 15.87 11.45 -5.54
CA LYS A 153 15.29 12.79 -5.35
C LYS A 153 15.54 13.71 -6.54
N GLU A 154 16.77 13.76 -7.04
CA GLU A 154 17.15 14.59 -8.20
C GLU A 154 16.25 14.27 -9.41
N LYS A 155 16.09 12.99 -9.73
CA LYS A 155 15.22 12.52 -10.82
C LYS A 155 13.74 12.83 -10.59
N GLN A 156 13.26 12.73 -9.36
CA GLN A 156 11.88 13.07 -9.02
C GLN A 156 11.60 14.57 -9.17
N LEU A 157 12.56 15.43 -8.81
CA LEU A 157 12.42 16.88 -8.96
C LEU A 157 12.30 17.31 -10.43
N GLU A 158 12.93 16.59 -11.36
CA GLU A 158 12.79 16.82 -12.80
C GLU A 158 11.35 16.60 -13.29
N LEU A 159 10.54 15.77 -12.62
CA LEU A 159 9.15 15.51 -13.00
C LEU A 159 8.21 16.68 -12.71
N LEU A 160 8.59 17.62 -11.85
CA LEU A 160 7.72 18.73 -11.43
C LEU A 160 7.24 19.61 -12.60
N PRO A 161 8.11 20.22 -13.40
CA PRO A 161 7.67 21.00 -14.56
C PRO A 161 7.03 20.11 -15.64
N ILE A 162 7.54 18.89 -15.83
CA ILE A 162 7.07 17.96 -16.86
C ILE A 162 5.61 17.56 -16.60
N ALA A 163 5.26 17.23 -15.36
CA ALA A 163 3.92 16.77 -15.02
C ALA A 163 2.86 17.86 -15.25
N ASP A 164 3.20 19.13 -15.05
CA ASP A 164 2.33 20.26 -15.39
C ASP A 164 2.21 20.44 -16.91
N GLU A 165 3.34 20.44 -17.62
CA GLU A 165 3.36 20.64 -19.08
C GLU A 165 2.62 19.52 -19.83
N LYS A 166 2.76 18.28 -19.37
CA LYS A 166 2.25 17.08 -20.03
C LYS A 166 0.97 16.55 -19.40
N PHE A 167 0.33 17.30 -18.51
CA PHE A 167 -0.79 16.81 -17.69
C PHE A 167 -1.89 16.11 -18.51
N ASP A 168 -2.39 16.78 -19.55
CA ASP A 168 -3.48 16.24 -20.38
C ASP A 168 -3.06 14.97 -21.13
N HIS A 169 -1.81 14.92 -21.61
CA HIS A 169 -1.28 13.73 -22.27
C HIS A 169 -1.11 12.57 -21.30
N LEU A 170 -0.57 12.80 -20.10
CA LEU A 170 -0.45 11.80 -19.05
C LEU A 170 -1.83 11.25 -18.65
N ALA A 171 -2.82 12.14 -18.51
CA ALA A 171 -4.20 11.75 -18.23
C ALA A 171 -4.82 10.89 -19.35
N ASP A 172 -4.54 11.22 -20.61
CA ASP A 172 -4.99 10.46 -21.77
C ASP A 172 -4.35 9.06 -21.83
N VAL A 173 -3.02 8.98 -21.59
CA VAL A 173 -2.30 7.70 -21.48
C VAL A 173 -2.93 6.81 -20.42
N ILE A 174 -3.17 7.31 -19.20
CA ILE A 174 -3.78 6.53 -18.09
C ILE A 174 -5.16 5.98 -18.49
N ARG A 175 -5.98 6.75 -19.21
CA ARG A 175 -7.34 6.32 -19.56
C ARG A 175 -7.34 5.34 -20.71
N ASN A 176 -6.56 5.63 -21.76
CA ASN A 176 -6.79 5.09 -23.09
C ASN A 176 -5.65 4.24 -23.65
N SER A 177 -4.43 4.34 -23.13
CA SER A 177 -3.32 3.55 -23.67
C SER A 177 -3.52 2.05 -23.44
N SER A 178 -3.42 1.25 -24.51
CA SER A 178 -3.37 -0.21 -24.39
C SER A 178 -2.11 -0.73 -23.69
N ASN A 179 -1.04 0.07 -23.65
CA ASN A 179 0.21 -0.28 -23.00
C ASN A 179 0.13 -0.06 -21.48
N LYS A 180 0.03 -1.16 -20.73
CA LYS A 180 -0.04 -1.16 -19.25
C LYS A 180 1.15 -0.50 -18.57
N ASP A 181 2.35 -0.58 -19.15
CA ASP A 181 3.57 -0.03 -18.56
C ASP A 181 3.61 1.49 -18.75
N SER A 182 3.17 1.99 -19.92
CA SER A 182 2.93 3.41 -20.15
C SER A 182 1.89 3.98 -19.19
N ARG A 183 0.77 3.28 -18.97
CA ARG A 183 -0.24 3.69 -17.97
C ARG A 183 0.34 3.75 -16.57
N ALA A 184 1.17 2.80 -16.19
CA ALA A 184 1.76 2.74 -14.85
C ALA A 184 2.75 3.88 -14.62
N ALA A 185 3.61 4.17 -15.60
CA ALA A 185 4.52 5.30 -15.57
C ALA A 185 3.75 6.62 -15.52
N ALA A 186 2.75 6.81 -16.38
CA ALA A 186 1.93 8.01 -16.40
C ALA A 186 1.20 8.25 -15.08
N ALA A 187 0.63 7.20 -14.46
CA ALA A 187 0.00 7.28 -13.14
C ALA A 187 0.99 7.70 -12.02
N SER A 188 2.28 7.38 -12.17
CA SER A 188 3.32 7.85 -11.24
C SER A 188 3.71 9.31 -11.50
N ILE A 189 3.86 9.70 -12.77
CA ILE A 189 4.35 11.03 -13.16
C ILE A 189 3.27 12.10 -12.93
N VAL A 190 2.01 11.82 -13.26
CA VAL A 190 0.91 12.80 -13.12
C VAL A 190 0.77 13.30 -11.68
N ALA A 191 1.17 12.49 -10.69
CA ALA A 191 1.14 12.85 -9.28
C ALA A 191 2.00 14.07 -8.94
N TYR A 192 3.01 14.40 -9.75
CA TYR A 192 3.91 15.54 -9.55
C TYR A 192 3.31 16.88 -10.00
N ALA A 193 2.20 16.88 -10.74
CA ALA A 193 1.54 18.11 -11.18
C ALA A 193 1.02 18.93 -9.97
N LYS A 194 0.98 20.25 -10.14
CA LYS A 194 0.64 21.21 -9.07
C LYS A 194 -0.84 21.19 -8.70
N ASP A 195 -1.73 21.04 -9.68
CA ASP A 195 -3.18 21.01 -9.44
C ASP A 195 -3.60 19.67 -8.83
N LYS A 196 -3.57 19.60 -7.49
CA LYS A 196 -3.94 18.37 -6.77
C LYS A 196 -5.41 17.99 -6.93
N LYS A 197 -6.31 18.94 -7.23
CA LYS A 197 -7.72 18.59 -7.51
C LYS A 197 -7.81 17.85 -8.84
N ALA A 198 -7.16 18.36 -9.88
CA ALA A 198 -7.10 17.69 -11.17
C ALA A 198 -6.41 16.31 -11.06
N VAL A 199 -5.29 16.22 -10.36
CA VAL A 199 -4.56 14.96 -10.12
C VAL A 199 -5.44 13.91 -9.46
N ILE A 200 -6.20 14.26 -8.42
CA ILE A 200 -7.12 13.34 -7.74
C ILE A 200 -8.11 12.74 -8.74
N GLU A 201 -8.72 13.56 -9.60
CA GLU A 201 -9.69 13.07 -10.60
C GLU A 201 -9.06 12.11 -11.62
N ILE A 202 -7.81 12.36 -12.04
CA ILE A 202 -7.10 11.43 -12.92
C ILE A 202 -6.82 10.11 -12.20
N LEU A 203 -6.24 10.17 -11.00
CA LEU A 203 -5.80 8.99 -10.26
C LEU A 203 -6.96 8.12 -9.77
N LYS A 204 -8.15 8.68 -9.56
CA LYS A 204 -9.37 7.89 -9.31
C LYS A 204 -9.59 6.84 -10.39
N SER A 205 -9.40 7.18 -11.66
CA SER A 205 -9.54 6.22 -12.78
C SER A 205 -8.46 5.14 -12.77
N ALA A 206 -7.26 5.45 -12.28
CA ALA A 206 -6.17 4.48 -12.14
C ALA A 206 -6.46 3.43 -11.05
N CYS A 207 -7.28 3.75 -10.04
CA CYS A 207 -7.64 2.81 -8.96
C CYS A 207 -8.44 1.59 -9.44
N ASP A 208 -9.12 1.70 -10.59
CA ASP A 208 -9.91 0.61 -11.17
C ASP A 208 -9.27 0.04 -12.44
N ASP A 209 -8.01 0.36 -12.74
CA ASP A 209 -7.27 -0.21 -13.86
C ASP A 209 -7.13 -1.74 -13.74
N PRO A 210 -7.26 -2.52 -14.83
CA PRO A 210 -7.08 -3.97 -14.75
C PRO A 210 -5.63 -4.36 -14.38
N ASN A 211 -4.65 -3.50 -14.64
CA ASN A 211 -3.27 -3.75 -14.28
C ASN A 211 -2.97 -3.29 -12.84
N SER A 212 -2.43 -4.21 -12.03
CA SER A 212 -2.13 -3.96 -10.61
C SER A 212 -1.03 -2.93 -10.37
N LEU A 213 -0.09 -2.72 -11.30
CA LEU A 213 0.96 -1.72 -11.15
C LEU A 213 0.40 -0.30 -11.36
N VAL A 214 -0.51 -0.13 -12.33
CA VAL A 214 -1.24 1.13 -12.52
C VAL A 214 -2.01 1.49 -11.25
N ARG A 215 -2.78 0.55 -10.71
CA ARG A 215 -3.50 0.73 -9.43
C ARG A 215 -2.54 1.06 -8.30
N ASN A 216 -1.46 0.30 -8.14
CA ASN A 216 -0.47 0.54 -7.09
C ASN A 216 0.07 1.97 -7.15
N ASN A 217 0.46 2.47 -8.33
CA ASN A 217 1.03 3.80 -8.48
C ASN A 217 -0.02 4.88 -8.20
N GLY A 218 -1.24 4.73 -8.73
CA GLY A 218 -2.31 5.70 -8.51
C GLY A 218 -2.76 5.77 -7.05
N VAL A 219 -2.99 4.62 -6.41
CA VAL A 219 -3.40 4.55 -4.99
C VAL A 219 -2.29 5.04 -4.07
N ARG A 220 -1.02 4.74 -4.37
CA ARG A 220 0.13 5.28 -3.62
C ARG A 220 0.17 6.81 -3.70
N ALA A 221 0.04 7.38 -4.90
CA ALA A 221 0.02 8.83 -5.05
C ALA A 221 -1.16 9.46 -4.30
N LEU A 222 -2.35 8.86 -4.37
CA LEU A 222 -3.52 9.29 -3.59
C LEU A 222 -3.29 9.22 -2.09
N SER A 223 -2.51 8.26 -1.58
CA SER A 223 -2.18 8.20 -0.14
C SER A 223 -1.33 9.39 0.31
N VAL A 224 -0.41 9.84 -0.54
CA VAL A 224 0.41 11.04 -0.28
C VAL A 224 -0.46 12.29 -0.33
N ILE A 225 -1.36 12.39 -1.31
CA ILE A 225 -2.29 13.53 -1.42
C ILE A 225 -3.27 13.55 -0.25
N ALA A 226 -3.76 12.40 0.23
CA ALA A 226 -4.65 12.31 1.38
C ALA A 226 -3.98 12.84 2.65
N LYS A 227 -2.72 12.45 2.89
CA LYS A 227 -1.92 12.99 3.99
C LYS A 227 -1.69 14.50 3.84
N TYR A 228 -1.37 14.95 2.62
CA TYR A 228 -1.19 16.36 2.34
C TYR A 228 -2.48 17.18 2.58
N ALA A 229 -3.64 16.64 2.24
CA ALA A 229 -4.94 17.26 2.48
C ALA A 229 -5.25 17.38 3.98
N ASP A 230 -4.97 16.33 4.76
CA ASP A 230 -5.09 16.33 6.23
C ASP A 230 -4.21 17.41 6.88
N ASP A 231 -2.96 17.52 6.43
CA ASP A 231 -2.02 18.54 6.89
C ASP A 231 -2.38 19.96 6.39
N ASN A 232 -3.26 20.09 5.38
CA ASN A 232 -3.64 21.35 4.72
C ASN A 232 -5.16 21.49 4.46
N PRO A 233 -6.02 21.53 5.50
CA PRO A 233 -7.47 21.45 5.34
C PRO A 233 -8.09 22.62 4.55
N LYS A 234 -7.39 23.75 4.42
CA LYS A 234 -7.86 24.92 3.64
C LYS A 234 -7.86 24.70 2.12
N LEU A 235 -7.18 23.66 1.64
CA LEU A 235 -7.12 23.35 0.20
C LEU A 235 -8.38 22.66 -0.33
N ASP A 236 -9.25 22.19 0.57
CA ASP A 236 -10.52 21.56 0.22
C ASP A 236 -10.33 20.44 -0.82
N LEU A 237 -9.35 19.57 -0.55
CA LEU A 237 -9.06 18.40 -1.36
C LEU A 237 -9.91 17.25 -0.84
N VAL A 238 -10.84 16.78 -1.67
CA VAL A 238 -11.77 15.70 -1.32
C VAL A 238 -11.36 14.43 -2.06
N ILE A 239 -11.09 13.37 -1.29
CA ILE A 239 -10.79 12.04 -1.80
C ILE A 239 -11.92 11.11 -1.36
N ASP A 240 -12.64 10.55 -2.34
CA ASP A 240 -13.67 9.53 -2.09
C ASP A 240 -13.02 8.25 -1.58
N HIS A 241 -13.42 7.78 -0.41
CA HIS A 241 -12.85 6.59 0.22
C HIS A 241 -13.33 5.26 -0.39
N SER A 242 -14.45 5.29 -1.11
CA SER A 242 -15.15 4.08 -1.58
C SER A 242 -14.28 3.13 -2.41
N PRO A 243 -13.44 3.60 -3.36
CA PRO A 243 -12.57 2.71 -4.15
C PRO A 243 -11.55 1.97 -3.29
N PHE A 244 -11.07 2.59 -2.20
CA PHE A 244 -10.03 2.00 -1.35
C PHE A 244 -10.59 0.97 -0.38
N LEU A 245 -11.83 1.15 0.09
CA LEU A 245 -12.53 0.11 0.86
C LEU A 245 -12.62 -1.19 0.07
N LYS A 246 -12.97 -1.11 -1.23
CA LYS A 246 -12.96 -2.27 -2.14
C LYS A 246 -11.56 -2.88 -2.32
N LEU A 247 -10.48 -2.10 -2.15
CA LEU A 247 -9.11 -2.63 -2.29
C LEU A 247 -8.70 -3.47 -1.07
N LEU A 248 -9.30 -3.24 0.10
CA LEU A 248 -9.03 -4.02 1.31
C LEU A 248 -9.42 -5.50 1.17
N ASN A 249 -10.34 -5.83 0.25
CA ASN A 249 -10.73 -7.20 -0.05
C ASN A 249 -10.02 -7.81 -1.26
N SER A 250 -9.14 -7.07 -1.95
CA SER A 250 -8.45 -7.56 -3.16
C SER A 250 -7.55 -8.76 -2.84
N VAL A 251 -7.45 -9.72 -3.77
CA VAL A 251 -6.44 -10.80 -3.67
C VAL A 251 -5.03 -10.32 -3.99
N VAL A 252 -4.86 -9.10 -4.51
CA VAL A 252 -3.55 -8.53 -4.84
C VAL A 252 -3.00 -7.78 -3.63
N TRP A 253 -1.79 -8.14 -3.21
CA TRP A 253 -1.15 -7.55 -2.04
C TRP A 253 -0.97 -6.02 -2.14
N THR A 254 -0.54 -5.49 -3.30
CA THR A 254 -0.36 -4.04 -3.47
C THR A 254 -1.66 -3.28 -3.32
N ASP A 255 -2.79 -3.85 -3.76
CA ASP A 255 -4.10 -3.23 -3.61
C ASP A 255 -4.45 -3.06 -2.13
N ARG A 256 -4.34 -4.13 -1.32
CA ARG A 256 -4.60 -4.05 0.12
C ARG A 256 -3.65 -3.10 0.82
N ASN A 257 -2.34 -3.25 0.57
CA ASN A 257 -1.30 -2.42 1.20
C ASN A 257 -1.49 -0.93 0.92
N LYS A 258 -1.69 -0.53 -0.35
CA LYS A 258 -1.87 0.88 -0.70
C LYS A 258 -3.27 1.38 -0.38
N GLY A 259 -4.30 0.55 -0.52
CA GLY A 259 -5.65 0.85 -0.09
C GLY A 259 -5.71 1.21 1.40
N ALA A 260 -5.11 0.38 2.26
CA ALA A 260 -5.01 0.66 3.69
C ALA A 260 -4.19 1.93 3.99
N ALA A 261 -3.16 2.24 3.20
CA ALA A 261 -2.42 3.49 3.37
C ALA A 261 -3.30 4.73 3.12
N VAL A 262 -4.17 4.71 2.11
CA VAL A 262 -5.12 5.81 1.87
C VAL A 262 -6.17 5.85 2.98
N VAL A 263 -6.77 4.72 3.35
CA VAL A 263 -7.78 4.65 4.42
C VAL A 263 -7.20 5.11 5.76
N ASP A 264 -5.96 4.76 6.08
CA ASP A 264 -5.26 5.26 7.28
C ASP A 264 -5.13 6.78 7.26
N ALA A 265 -4.81 7.40 6.12
CA ALA A 265 -4.78 8.85 6.01
C ALA A 265 -6.20 9.46 6.19
N LEU A 266 -7.21 8.89 5.52
CA LEU A 266 -8.57 9.42 5.54
C LEU A 266 -9.28 9.23 6.90
N THR A 267 -8.92 8.22 7.69
CA THR A 267 -9.53 7.96 9.01
C THR A 267 -9.07 8.92 10.11
N ARG A 268 -8.03 9.74 9.87
CA ARG A 268 -7.55 10.72 10.86
C ARG A 268 -8.59 11.74 11.27
N ASN A 269 -9.45 12.15 10.34
CA ASN A 269 -10.56 13.06 10.62
C ASN A 269 -11.75 12.38 11.33
N ARG A 270 -11.70 11.04 11.49
CA ARG A 270 -12.73 10.23 12.14
C ARG A 270 -14.15 10.44 11.59
N SER A 271 -14.28 10.62 10.27
CA SER A 271 -15.58 10.70 9.60
C SER A 271 -16.50 9.54 10.00
N GLU A 272 -17.67 9.84 10.60
CA GLU A 272 -18.61 8.84 11.11
C GLU A 272 -18.98 7.80 10.04
N GLN A 273 -19.23 8.25 8.81
CA GLN A 273 -19.58 7.37 7.70
C GLN A 273 -18.47 6.37 7.37
N LEU A 274 -17.22 6.83 7.27
CA LEU A 274 -16.08 5.96 6.98
C LEU A 274 -15.84 4.99 8.14
N MET A 275 -15.93 5.48 9.38
CA MET A 275 -15.69 4.65 10.57
C MET A 275 -16.76 3.55 10.73
N SER A 276 -18.04 3.86 10.51
CA SER A 276 -19.12 2.86 10.52
C SER A 276 -18.91 1.82 9.41
N GLN A 277 -18.63 2.23 8.18
CA GLN A 277 -18.37 1.31 7.07
C GLN A 277 -17.19 0.36 7.36
N LEU A 278 -16.12 0.87 7.97
CA LEU A 278 -14.97 0.04 8.35
C LEU A 278 -15.34 -0.98 9.43
N ARG A 279 -16.11 -0.60 10.47
CA ARG A 279 -16.57 -1.54 11.50
C ARG A 279 -17.45 -2.63 10.91
N GLU A 280 -18.45 -2.24 10.11
CA GLU A 280 -19.48 -3.15 9.64
C GLU A 280 -18.98 -4.13 8.58
N SER A 281 -18.13 -3.66 7.66
CA SER A 281 -17.82 -4.40 6.43
C SER A 281 -16.35 -4.79 6.26
N HIS A 282 -15.42 -4.19 7.00
CA HIS A 282 -13.98 -4.37 6.76
C HIS A 282 -13.14 -4.70 8.00
N LEU A 283 -13.77 -4.83 9.17
CA LEU A 283 -13.06 -5.10 10.43
C LEU A 283 -12.22 -6.39 10.34
N SER A 284 -12.77 -7.46 9.76
CA SER A 284 -12.05 -8.73 9.62
C SER A 284 -10.80 -8.63 8.74
N ASP A 285 -10.86 -7.87 7.64
CA ASP A 285 -9.73 -7.71 6.73
C ASP A 285 -8.66 -6.81 7.36
N LEU A 286 -9.06 -5.78 8.11
CA LEU A 286 -8.14 -4.93 8.86
C LEU A 286 -7.40 -5.71 9.95
N LEU A 287 -8.10 -6.57 10.71
CA LEU A 287 -7.50 -7.44 11.72
C LEU A 287 -6.50 -8.41 11.10
N GLU A 288 -6.85 -9.04 9.98
CA GLU A 288 -5.94 -9.92 9.21
C GLU A 288 -4.66 -9.17 8.78
N MET A 289 -4.82 -7.99 8.17
CA MET A 289 -3.69 -7.18 7.71
C MET A 289 -2.83 -6.63 8.85
N ALA A 290 -3.44 -6.30 9.99
CA ALA A 290 -2.73 -5.83 11.18
C ALA A 290 -1.80 -6.91 11.78
N ARG A 291 -2.05 -8.19 11.46
CA ARG A 291 -1.23 -9.33 11.88
C ARG A 291 -0.13 -9.69 10.88
N TRP A 292 0.01 -8.97 9.77
CA TRP A 292 1.11 -9.21 8.83
C TRP A 292 2.49 -9.11 9.49
N SER A 293 3.38 -9.98 9.07
CA SER A 293 4.75 -10.11 9.57
C SER A 293 5.55 -8.83 9.34
N SER A 294 5.31 -8.15 8.20
CA SER A 294 5.92 -6.87 7.87
C SER A 294 5.32 -5.72 8.69
N GLY A 295 6.09 -5.19 9.65
CA GLY A 295 5.64 -4.09 10.50
C GLY A 295 5.26 -2.83 9.73
N GLY A 296 5.98 -2.50 8.66
CA GLY A 296 5.68 -1.34 7.83
C GLY A 296 4.34 -1.45 7.10
N HIS A 297 3.91 -2.66 6.72
CA HIS A 297 2.62 -2.87 6.03
C HIS A 297 1.46 -3.08 6.99
N ALA A 298 1.69 -3.79 8.11
CA ALA A 298 0.69 -3.99 9.14
C ALA A 298 0.25 -2.67 9.82
N LEU A 299 1.17 -1.70 9.93
CA LEU A 299 0.95 -0.49 10.71
C LEU A 299 -0.21 0.37 10.20
N PHE A 300 -0.51 0.37 8.90
CA PHE A 300 -1.68 1.09 8.38
C PHE A 300 -2.97 0.56 9.02
N SER A 301 -3.17 -0.76 8.99
CA SER A 301 -4.35 -1.40 9.56
C SER A 301 -4.39 -1.28 11.08
N ILE A 302 -3.25 -1.39 11.77
CA ILE A 302 -3.18 -1.18 13.23
C ILE A 302 -3.66 0.22 13.61
N ARG A 303 -3.22 1.27 12.89
CA ARG A 303 -3.66 2.65 13.15
C ARG A 303 -5.15 2.83 12.90
N ILE A 304 -5.68 2.25 11.82
CA ILE A 304 -7.12 2.28 11.52
C ILE A 304 -7.90 1.62 12.67
N LEU A 305 -7.50 0.41 13.09
CA LEU A 305 -8.12 -0.31 14.22
C LEU A 305 -8.03 0.46 15.53
N ALA A 306 -6.90 1.12 15.79
CA ALA A 306 -6.73 1.96 16.98
C ALA A 306 -7.69 3.16 16.98
N ARG A 307 -7.93 3.78 15.82
CA ARG A 307 -8.94 4.83 15.68
C ARG A 307 -10.36 4.29 15.87
N LEU A 308 -10.65 3.10 15.35
CA LEU A 308 -11.93 2.42 15.59
C LEU A 308 -12.10 2.08 17.07
N ALA A 309 -11.03 1.79 17.80
CA ALA A 309 -11.06 1.57 19.25
C ALA A 309 -10.93 2.87 20.08
N ASP A 310 -11.18 4.03 19.45
CA ASP A 310 -11.15 5.36 20.05
C ASP A 310 -9.82 5.78 20.72
N GLU A 311 -8.70 5.24 20.27
CA GLU A 311 -7.37 5.72 20.70
C GLU A 311 -7.02 7.07 20.06
N THR A 312 -6.44 7.99 20.83
CA THR A 312 -6.02 9.31 20.31
C THR A 312 -4.79 9.20 19.41
N GLU A 313 -4.57 10.17 18.51
CA GLU A 313 -3.38 10.17 17.64
C GLU A 313 -2.07 10.21 18.44
N GLU A 314 -2.05 10.86 19.61
CA GLU A 314 -0.90 10.86 20.51
C GLU A 314 -0.61 9.46 21.07
N ALA A 315 -1.66 8.74 21.49
CA ALA A 315 -1.54 7.37 21.98
C ALA A 315 -1.07 6.43 20.86
N ILE A 316 -1.69 6.53 19.68
CA ILE A 316 -1.31 5.77 18.49
C ILE A 316 0.15 6.02 18.11
N SER A 317 0.57 7.29 18.08
CA SER A 317 1.95 7.69 17.73
C SER A 317 2.97 7.24 18.78
N LYS A 318 2.65 7.35 20.07
CA LYS A 318 3.49 6.83 21.15
C LYS A 318 3.65 5.32 21.02
N ARG A 319 2.53 4.59 20.92
CA ARG A 319 2.52 3.13 20.87
C ARG A 319 3.22 2.58 19.63
N SER A 320 3.01 3.21 18.47
CA SER A 320 3.73 2.88 17.22
C SER A 320 5.25 2.98 17.37
N ARG A 321 5.75 3.92 18.19
CA ARG A 321 7.19 4.05 18.46
C ARG A 321 7.69 3.05 19.48
N GLU A 322 6.85 2.62 20.41
CA GLU A 322 7.19 1.68 21.47
C GLU A 322 7.16 0.22 20.99
N CYS A 323 6.29 -0.14 20.04
CA CYS A 323 6.27 -1.46 19.42
C CYS A 323 7.54 -1.69 18.58
N LYS A 324 8.49 -2.48 19.10
CA LYS A 324 9.77 -2.75 18.41
C LYS A 324 9.77 -4.07 17.66
N THR A 325 8.99 -5.04 18.13
CA THR A 325 8.97 -6.40 17.62
C THR A 325 7.65 -6.74 16.92
N HIS A 326 7.61 -7.88 16.23
CA HIS A 326 6.35 -8.43 15.73
C HIS A 326 5.41 -8.80 16.88
N GLU A 327 5.92 -9.38 17.96
CA GLU A 327 5.14 -9.76 19.14
C GLU A 327 4.48 -8.55 19.82
N ASP A 328 5.20 -7.42 19.95
CA ASP A 328 4.63 -6.18 20.51
C ASP A 328 3.43 -5.70 19.69
N ARG A 329 3.51 -5.82 18.36
CA ARG A 329 2.40 -5.44 17.46
C ARG A 329 1.23 -6.40 17.61
N LEU A 330 1.47 -7.71 17.67
CA LEU A 330 0.40 -8.69 17.88
C LEU A 330 -0.35 -8.45 19.19
N LYS A 331 0.36 -8.17 20.29
CA LYS A 331 -0.26 -7.79 21.57
C LYS A 331 -1.15 -6.55 21.43
N TRP A 332 -0.70 -5.54 20.68
CA TRP A 332 -1.54 -4.38 20.39
C TRP A 332 -2.78 -4.76 19.60
N VAL A 333 -2.65 -5.58 18.55
CA VAL A 333 -3.79 -6.04 17.77
C VAL A 333 -4.79 -6.81 18.63
N ASP A 334 -4.34 -7.72 19.49
CA ASP A 334 -5.20 -8.50 20.38
C ASP A 334 -5.99 -7.60 21.36
N GLU A 335 -5.35 -6.56 21.90
CA GLU A 335 -6.02 -5.57 22.74
C GLU A 335 -7.08 -4.76 21.96
N LEU A 336 -6.76 -4.34 20.73
CA LEU A 336 -7.70 -3.61 19.87
C LEU A 336 -8.89 -4.48 19.50
N GLU A 337 -8.66 -5.72 19.09
CA GLU A 337 -9.70 -6.69 18.79
C GLU A 337 -10.61 -6.93 20.01
N GLY A 338 -10.02 -7.05 21.20
CA GLY A 338 -10.75 -7.19 22.45
C GLY A 338 -11.63 -5.98 22.79
N LYS A 339 -11.20 -4.74 22.47
CA LYS A 339 -12.02 -3.53 22.62
C LYS A 339 -13.17 -3.52 21.61
N LEU A 340 -12.87 -3.78 20.34
CA LEU A 340 -13.82 -3.73 19.23
C LEU A 340 -14.90 -4.82 19.32
N SER A 341 -14.59 -5.95 19.97
CA SER A 341 -15.55 -7.05 20.18
C SER A 341 -16.52 -6.82 21.36
N ARG A 342 -16.24 -5.84 22.23
CA ARG A 342 -17.03 -5.58 23.46
C ARG A 342 -18.05 -4.46 23.32
N GLU A 343 -17.99 -3.68 22.25
CA GLU A 343 -18.97 -2.63 21.98
C GLU A 343 -20.23 -3.26 21.36
N PRO A 344 -21.41 -3.19 22.01
CA PRO A 344 -22.66 -3.50 21.34
C PRO A 344 -22.89 -2.41 20.29
N GLY A 345 -23.12 -2.84 19.04
CA GLY A 345 -23.33 -1.95 17.89
C GLY A 345 -24.56 -1.08 17.96
#